data_AF-A0A914UVM4-F1
#
_entry.id   AF-A0A914UVM4-F1
#
_cell.length_a   1.000
_cell.length_b   1.000
_cell.length_c   1.000
_cell.angle_alpha   90.00
_cell.angle_beta   90.00
_cell.angle_gamma   90.00
#
_symmetry.space_group_name_H-M   'P 1'
#
loop_
_entity.id
_entity.type
_entity.pdbx_description
1 polymer ?
#
loop_
_entity_poly.entity_id
_entity_poly.type
_entity_poly.pdbx_seq_one_letter_code
_entity_poly.pdbx_strand_id
1 'polypeptide(L)'
;MRRLLRISRILLLAVSVAVVTSQQVGAPTPSNFPPVLQVSSSEGYLPETAEIGTTVRVSANLHSESLQILVTDDDLKPGMAPATYQYILTGLGATVFAVDQRGYVYLNVPQIDADPPSPSTYQLNVQAREVNTVPVRSSQP
;
A
#
# COMPACT_ATOMS: atom_id res chain seq x y z
N MET A 1 -22.72 18.92 -20.20
CA MET A 1 -21.60 19.51 -19.45
C MET A 1 -20.59 18.41 -19.18
N ARG A 2 -19.36 18.48 -19.71
CA ARG A 2 -18.30 17.51 -19.40
C ARG A 2 -17.70 17.90 -18.06
N ARG A 3 -17.89 17.08 -17.01
CA ARG A 3 -17.22 17.27 -15.72
C ARG A 3 -15.71 17.16 -15.96
N LEU A 4 -14.94 18.14 -15.49
CA LEU A 4 -13.47 18.10 -15.54
C LEU A 4 -13.00 16.86 -14.76
N LEU A 5 -12.04 16.10 -15.29
CA LEU A 5 -11.45 14.94 -14.60
C LEU A 5 -10.75 15.45 -13.33
N ARG A 6 -11.41 15.33 -12.17
CA ARG A 6 -10.81 15.65 -10.88
C ARG A 6 -10.02 14.44 -10.42
N ILE A 7 -8.83 14.72 -9.91
CA ILE A 7 -7.89 13.67 -9.53
C ILE A 7 -7.75 13.71 -8.03
N SER A 8 -8.13 12.61 -7.38
CA SER A 8 -7.88 12.47 -5.95
C SER A 8 -6.38 12.33 -5.73
N ARG A 9 -5.83 13.19 -4.86
CA ARG A 9 -4.44 13.07 -4.41
C ARG A 9 -4.37 12.10 -3.25
N ILE A 10 -3.41 11.18 -3.29
CA ILE A 10 -3.08 10.34 -2.15
C ILE A 10 -1.75 10.81 -1.59
N LEU A 11 -1.69 11.12 -0.30
CA LEU A 11 -0.43 11.37 0.41
C LEU A 11 -0.06 10.12 1.21
N LEU A 12 1.05 9.48 0.83
CA LEU A 12 1.60 8.37 1.60
C LEU A 12 2.53 8.86 2.72
N LEU A 13 2.31 8.38 3.93
CA LEU A 13 3.19 8.58 5.09
C LEU A 13 3.54 7.21 5.69
N ALA A 14 4.81 6.83 5.73
CA ALA A 14 5.20 5.61 6.44
C ALA A 14 4.88 5.77 7.93
N VAL A 15 4.11 4.85 8.52
CA VAL A 15 3.79 4.88 9.96
C VAL A 15 3.85 3.46 10.53
N SER A 16 4.49 3.32 11.67
CA SER A 16 4.54 2.07 12.44
C SER A 16 3.25 1.82 13.20
N VAL A 17 2.68 0.62 13.04
CA VAL A 17 1.69 0.07 13.98
C VAL A 17 2.18 -1.31 14.44
N ALA A 18 2.31 -1.54 15.75
CA ALA A 18 2.60 -2.88 16.23
C ALA A 18 1.28 -3.67 16.32
N VAL A 19 1.04 -4.59 15.38
CA VAL A 19 -0.04 -5.58 15.49
C VAL A 19 0.58 -6.95 15.65
N VAL A 20 0.38 -7.58 16.81
CA VAL A 20 0.80 -8.95 17.08
C VAL A 20 -0.42 -9.86 16.88
N THR A 21 -0.45 -10.62 15.80
CA THR A 21 -1.41 -11.73 15.61
C THR A 21 -0.65 -12.98 15.21
N SER A 22 -0.89 -14.08 15.93
CA SER A 22 -0.31 -15.40 15.69
C SER A 22 -1.32 -16.28 14.94
N GLN A 23 -1.11 -16.46 13.64
CA GLN A 23 -1.62 -17.61 12.89
C GLN A 23 -0.46 -18.17 12.09
N GLN A 24 0.00 -19.38 12.43
CA GLN A 24 1.11 -20.07 11.77
C GLN A 24 0.60 -21.38 11.14
N VAL A 25 0.88 -21.55 9.85
CA VAL A 25 0.79 -22.84 9.15
C VAL A 25 2.15 -23.03 8.43
N GLY A 26 3.04 -23.84 9.01
CA GLY A 26 4.39 -24.10 8.50
C GLY A 26 5.50 -23.88 9.53
N ALA A 27 6.70 -24.43 9.28
CA ALA A 27 7.89 -24.13 10.08
C ALA A 27 8.30 -22.68 9.79
N PRO A 28 8.37 -21.80 10.81
CA PRO A 28 8.62 -20.38 10.59
C PRO A 28 10.06 -20.11 10.17
N THR A 29 10.24 -19.15 9.27
CA THR A 29 11.55 -18.69 8.81
C THR A 29 12.18 -17.78 9.87
N PRO A 30 13.45 -17.97 10.27
CA PRO A 30 14.14 -17.00 11.11
C PRO A 30 14.19 -15.64 10.44
N SER A 31 13.76 -14.60 11.14
CA SER A 31 13.96 -13.20 10.72
C SER A 31 14.98 -12.56 11.66
N ASN A 32 15.96 -11.87 11.09
CA ASN A 32 16.99 -11.14 11.83
C ASN A 32 16.81 -9.63 11.64
N PHE A 33 16.28 -9.19 10.51
CA PHE A 33 16.17 -7.78 10.12
C PHE A 33 14.71 -7.40 9.85
N PRO A 34 14.28 -6.18 10.24
CA PRO A 34 12.94 -5.72 9.87
C PRO A 34 12.88 -5.39 8.37
N PRO A 35 11.73 -5.62 7.71
CA PRO A 35 11.53 -5.17 6.33
C PRO A 35 11.59 -3.64 6.26
N VAL A 36 12.13 -3.11 5.17
CA VAL A 36 12.22 -1.67 4.92
C VAL A 36 11.28 -1.32 3.77
N LEU A 37 10.42 -0.33 4.01
CA LEU A 37 9.50 0.19 3.01
C LEU A 37 10.15 1.25 2.14
N GLN A 38 9.88 1.17 0.85
CA GLN A 38 10.14 2.24 -0.12
C GLN A 38 8.87 2.46 -0.94
N VAL A 39 8.61 3.70 -1.31
CA VAL A 39 7.45 4.05 -2.16
C VAL A 39 7.96 4.62 -3.48
N SER A 40 7.35 4.21 -4.59
CA SER A 40 7.72 4.75 -5.91
C SER A 40 7.36 6.23 -6.07
N SER A 41 6.41 6.72 -5.27
CA SER A 41 6.03 8.13 -5.16
C SER A 41 5.35 8.38 -3.80
N SER A 42 5.49 9.59 -3.25
CA SER A 42 4.71 10.04 -2.09
C SER A 42 3.30 10.50 -2.46
N GLU A 43 3.07 10.78 -3.75
CA GLU A 43 1.79 11.20 -4.29
C GLU A 43 1.19 10.15 -5.24
N GLY A 44 -0.11 9.92 -5.09
CA GLY A 44 -0.92 9.08 -5.97
C GLY A 44 -2.08 9.82 -6.62
N TYR A 45 -2.49 9.37 -7.79
CA TYR A 45 -3.49 10.00 -8.64
C TYR A 45 -4.49 8.96 -9.17
N LEU A 46 -5.78 9.19 -8.96
CA LEU A 46 -6.86 8.33 -9.45
C LEU A 46 -8.07 9.18 -9.92
N PRO A 47 -8.66 8.92 -11.11
CA PRO A 47 -9.86 9.63 -11.55
C PRO A 47 -11.10 9.09 -10.83
N GLU A 48 -12.11 9.94 -10.60
CA GLU A 48 -13.40 9.54 -10.00
C GLU A 48 -14.15 8.48 -10.81
N THR A 49 -13.87 8.37 -12.10
CA THR A 49 -14.44 7.36 -12.99
C THR A 49 -13.74 6.00 -12.89
N ALA A 50 -12.77 5.83 -11.98
CA ALA A 50 -12.05 4.58 -11.81
C ALA A 50 -12.97 3.49 -11.22
N GLU A 51 -12.86 2.29 -11.76
CA GLU A 51 -13.56 1.11 -11.23
C GLU A 51 -12.75 0.49 -10.07
N ILE A 52 -13.42 -0.28 -9.22
CA ILE A 52 -12.76 -1.06 -8.17
C ILE A 52 -11.65 -1.94 -8.79
N GLY A 53 -10.50 -2.02 -8.11
CA GLY A 53 -9.31 -2.71 -8.59
C GLY A 53 -8.39 -1.84 -9.47
N THR A 54 -8.80 -0.65 -9.89
CA THR A 54 -7.92 0.26 -10.64
C THR A 54 -6.73 0.67 -9.78
N THR A 55 -5.51 0.55 -10.32
CA THR A 55 -4.29 0.96 -9.64
C THR A 55 -4.15 2.48 -9.60
N VAL A 56 -3.69 2.98 -8.47
CA VAL A 56 -3.32 4.38 -8.28
C VAL A 56 -2.08 4.65 -9.11
N ARG A 57 -2.01 5.79 -9.81
CA ARG A 57 -0.83 6.17 -10.61
C ARG A 57 0.05 7.18 -9.90
N VAL A 58 1.33 7.22 -10.25
CA VAL A 58 2.28 8.20 -9.72
C VAL A 58 2.09 9.61 -10.32
N SER A 59 1.26 9.74 -11.37
CA SER A 59 0.92 11.04 -11.95
C SER A 59 -0.51 11.08 -12.49
N ALA A 60 -0.97 12.29 -12.80
CA ALA A 60 -2.24 12.54 -13.48
C ALA A 60 -2.34 11.90 -14.89
N ASN A 61 -1.21 11.60 -15.54
CA ASN A 61 -1.19 11.03 -16.89
C ASN A 61 -1.75 9.60 -16.89
N LEU A 62 -2.69 9.31 -17.79
CA LEU A 62 -3.30 7.99 -17.96
C LEU A 62 -2.29 6.87 -18.25
N HIS A 63 -1.15 7.20 -18.85
CA HIS A 63 -0.07 6.26 -19.19
C HIS A 63 1.05 6.20 -18.15
N SER A 64 0.91 6.89 -17.01
CA SER A 64 1.94 6.83 -15.97
C SER A 64 1.90 5.53 -15.19
N GLU A 65 3.06 5.15 -14.68
CA GLU A 65 3.25 3.95 -13.86
C GLU A 65 2.32 3.93 -12.65
N SER A 66 2.03 2.72 -12.21
CA SER A 66 1.27 2.51 -10.97
C SER A 66 2.14 2.82 -9.75
N LEU A 67 1.53 3.44 -8.75
CA LEU A 67 2.10 3.64 -7.44
C LEU A 67 2.34 2.27 -6.80
N GLN A 68 3.58 2.03 -6.41
CA GLN A 68 4.02 0.76 -5.88
C GLN A 68 4.77 0.97 -4.56
N ILE A 69 4.49 0.07 -3.63
CA ILE A 69 5.13 -0.06 -2.34
C ILE A 69 6.11 -1.21 -2.44
N LEU A 70 7.39 -0.88 -2.38
CA LEU A 70 8.48 -1.83 -2.44
C LEU A 70 8.89 -2.20 -1.01
N VAL A 71 9.20 -3.47 -0.82
CA VAL A 71 9.74 -3.98 0.44
C VAL A 71 11.12 -4.55 0.16
N THR A 72 12.12 -4.06 0.86
CA THR A 72 13.46 -4.64 0.89
C THR A 72 13.68 -5.30 2.24
N ASP A 73 14.32 -6.47 2.24
CA ASP A 73 14.50 -7.25 3.46
C ASP A 73 15.88 -7.93 3.41
N ASP A 74 16.70 -7.63 4.41
CA ASP A 74 18.08 -8.08 4.49
C ASP A 74 18.19 -9.58 4.80
N ASP A 75 17.10 -10.23 5.23
CA ASP A 75 17.05 -11.68 5.36
C ASP A 75 16.92 -12.39 3.99
N LEU A 76 16.43 -11.70 2.95
CA LEU A 76 16.27 -12.27 1.61
C LEU A 76 17.55 -12.16 0.76
N LYS A 77 18.00 -13.29 0.22
CA LYS A 77 19.15 -13.39 -0.70
C LYS A 77 18.72 -13.92 -2.07
N PRO A 78 19.46 -13.61 -3.16
CA PRO A 78 19.17 -14.17 -4.47
C PRO A 78 19.04 -15.70 -4.42
N GLY A 79 17.95 -16.23 -4.99
CA GLY A 79 17.64 -17.67 -4.99
C GLY A 79 16.80 -18.15 -3.81
N MET A 80 16.53 -17.31 -2.81
CA MET A 80 15.53 -17.61 -1.77
C MET A 80 14.11 -17.44 -2.31
N ALA A 81 13.16 -18.16 -1.72
CA ALA A 81 11.74 -17.90 -1.96
C ALA A 81 11.38 -16.47 -1.52
N PRO A 82 10.47 -15.78 -2.23
CA PRO A 82 10.03 -14.46 -1.80
C PRO A 82 9.33 -14.53 -0.45
N ALA A 83 9.60 -13.56 0.43
CA ALA A 83 8.80 -13.39 1.64
C ALA A 83 7.37 -12.95 1.29
N THR A 84 6.44 -13.29 2.17
CA THR A 84 5.06 -12.80 2.13
C THR A 84 4.91 -11.70 3.15
N TYR A 85 4.38 -10.55 2.73
CA TYR A 85 4.12 -9.42 3.62
C TYR A 85 2.61 -9.14 3.70
N GLN A 86 2.17 -8.83 4.91
CA GLN A 86 0.89 -8.20 5.16
C GLN A 86 1.09 -6.68 5.16
N TYR A 87 0.38 -5.98 4.27
CA TYR A 87 0.33 -4.52 4.28
C TYR A 87 -0.77 -4.05 5.22
N ILE A 88 -0.40 -3.19 6.18
CA ILE A 88 -1.32 -2.58 7.14
C ILE A 88 -1.51 -1.12 6.74
N LEU A 89 -2.76 -0.74 6.48
CA LEU A 89 -3.14 0.61 6.06
C LEU A 89 -3.86 1.35 7.20
N THR A 90 -3.46 2.60 7.45
CA THR A 90 -4.19 3.52 8.35
C THR A 90 -4.35 4.90 7.70
N GLY A 91 -5.08 5.80 8.36
CA GLY A 91 -5.43 7.11 7.81
C GLY A 91 -6.75 7.12 7.05
N LEU A 92 -7.12 8.28 6.49
CA LEU A 92 -8.42 8.49 5.84
C LEU A 92 -8.64 7.56 4.62
N GLY A 93 -7.58 7.22 3.90
CA GLY A 93 -7.65 6.35 2.72
C GLY A 93 -7.72 4.85 3.03
N ALA A 94 -7.54 4.42 4.28
CA ALA A 94 -7.44 2.99 4.62
C ALA A 94 -8.73 2.19 4.39
N THR A 95 -9.88 2.85 4.30
CA THR A 95 -11.17 2.22 3.96
C THR A 95 -11.50 2.29 2.46
N VAL A 96 -10.74 3.06 1.69
CA VAL A 96 -10.98 3.35 0.27
C VAL A 96 -10.01 2.59 -0.63
N PHE A 97 -8.79 2.34 -0.13
CA PHE A 97 -7.72 1.71 -0.89
C PHE A 97 -7.22 0.43 -0.22
N ALA A 98 -6.58 -0.40 -1.01
CA ALA A 98 -5.87 -1.59 -0.56
C ALA A 98 -4.53 -1.72 -1.30
N VAL A 99 -3.68 -2.64 -0.84
CA VAL A 99 -2.39 -2.97 -1.46
C VAL A 99 -2.38 -4.45 -1.81
N ASP A 100 -2.03 -4.78 -3.05
CA ASP A 100 -1.91 -6.18 -3.48
C ASP A 100 -0.58 -6.80 -3.02
N GLN A 101 -0.40 -8.11 -3.20
CA GLN A 101 0.83 -8.81 -2.81
C GLN A 101 2.08 -8.39 -3.62
N ARG A 102 1.90 -7.66 -4.73
CA ARG A 102 2.99 -7.08 -5.52
C ARG A 102 3.32 -5.65 -5.07
N GLY A 103 2.60 -5.12 -4.09
CA GLY A 103 2.77 -3.78 -3.57
C GLY A 103 2.01 -2.68 -4.32
N TYR A 104 1.14 -2.99 -5.28
CA TYR A 104 0.37 -1.96 -5.97
C TYR A 104 -0.79 -1.46 -5.13
N VAL A 105 -0.90 -0.13 -5.00
CA VAL A 105 -2.04 0.51 -4.35
C VAL A 105 -3.20 0.58 -5.33
N TYR A 106 -4.38 0.12 -4.94
CA TYR A 106 -5.57 0.08 -5.80
C TYR A 106 -6.84 0.51 -5.07
N LEU A 107 -7.84 0.92 -5.85
CA LEU A 107 -9.15 1.30 -5.35
C LEU A 107 -9.92 0.08 -4.83
N ASN A 108 -10.37 0.11 -3.59
CA ASN A 108 -11.06 -0.99 -2.92
C ASN A 108 -12.52 -0.68 -2.55
N VAL A 109 -13.10 0.33 -3.20
CA VAL A 109 -14.52 0.66 -3.10
C VAL A 109 -15.13 0.79 -4.50
N PRO A 110 -16.45 0.66 -4.65
CA PRO A 110 -17.09 0.71 -5.98
C PRO A 110 -16.95 2.05 -6.70
N GLN A 111 -16.82 3.15 -5.96
CA GLN A 111 -16.76 4.51 -6.50
C GLN A 111 -16.11 5.47 -5.49
N ILE A 112 -15.55 6.58 -6.00
CA ILE A 112 -15.06 7.71 -5.21
C ILE A 112 -15.69 9.01 -5.70
N ASP A 113 -15.81 9.97 -4.80
CA ASP A 113 -16.30 11.32 -5.07
C ASP A 113 -15.34 12.31 -4.42
N ALA A 114 -14.86 13.28 -5.20
CA ALA A 114 -13.97 14.35 -4.76
C ALA A 114 -14.65 15.72 -4.81
N ASP A 115 -15.97 15.78 -5.07
CA ASP A 115 -16.76 17.00 -4.92
C ASP A 115 -17.11 17.24 -3.44
N PRO A 116 -16.95 18.48 -2.93
CA PRO A 116 -17.38 18.79 -1.58
C PRO A 116 -18.85 18.40 -1.33
N PRO A 117 -19.16 17.77 -0.19
CA PRO A 117 -18.34 17.66 1.03
C PRO A 117 -17.36 16.48 1.07
N SER A 118 -17.29 15.66 0.03
CA SER A 118 -16.41 14.49 -0.03
C SER A 118 -14.92 14.91 -0.09
N PRO A 119 -14.02 14.12 0.50
CA PRO A 119 -12.59 14.44 0.48
C PRO A 119 -12.01 14.27 -0.92
N SER A 120 -11.30 15.29 -1.39
CA SER A 120 -10.54 15.23 -2.65
C SER A 120 -9.09 14.74 -2.45
N THR A 121 -8.66 14.55 -1.20
CA THR A 121 -7.33 14.04 -0.84
C THR A 121 -7.45 12.99 0.25
N TYR A 122 -6.78 11.87 0.07
CA TYR A 122 -6.74 10.77 1.03
C TYR A 122 -5.33 10.60 1.58
N GLN A 123 -5.20 10.59 2.91
CA GLN A 123 -3.94 10.22 3.55
C GLN A 123 -3.92 8.72 3.78
N LEU A 124 -2.83 8.07 3.36
CA LEU A 124 -2.58 6.64 3.56
C LEU A 124 -1.28 6.48 4.32
N ASN A 125 -1.36 5.84 5.47
CA ASN A 125 -0.17 5.37 6.13
C ASN A 125 0.01 3.87 5.91
N VAL A 126 1.23 3.46 5.60
CA VAL A 126 1.52 2.06 5.24
C VAL A 126 2.62 1.48 6.12
N GLN A 127 2.41 0.23 6.50
CA GLN A 127 3.41 -0.62 7.13
C GLN A 127 3.43 -1.99 6.43
N ALA A 128 4.62 -2.57 6.25
CA ALA A 128 4.78 -3.97 5.86
C ALA A 128 5.07 -4.81 7.11
N ARG A 129 4.36 -5.92 7.26
CA ARG A 129 4.56 -6.90 8.33
C ARG A 129 4.90 -8.24 7.72
N GLU A 130 5.99 -8.86 8.17
CA GLU A 130 6.35 -10.21 7.75
C GLU A 130 5.26 -11.22 8.14
N VAL A 131 5.11 -12.25 7.33
CA VAL A 131 4.24 -13.40 7.62
C VAL A 131 5.11 -14.65 7.69
N ASN A 132 4.78 -15.56 8.62
CA ASN A 132 5.48 -16.84 8.82
C ASN A 132 6.96 -16.73 9.22
N THR A 133 7.36 -15.62 9.86
CA THR A 133 8.71 -15.45 10.43
C THR A 133 8.73 -15.58 11.95
N VAL A 134 9.90 -15.87 12.53
CA VAL A 134 10.13 -15.82 13.98
C VAL A 134 11.42 -15.02 14.30
N PRO A 135 11.34 -13.97 15.14
CA PRO A 135 10.09 -13.28 15.50
C PRO A 135 9.45 -12.60 14.28
N VAL A 136 8.17 -12.27 14.36
CA VAL A 136 7.48 -11.49 13.33
C VAL A 136 7.91 -10.03 13.44
N ARG A 137 8.47 -9.45 12.38
CA ARG A 137 8.85 -8.03 12.31
C ARG A 137 7.91 -7.22 11.41
N SER A 138 7.91 -5.92 11.67
CA SER A 138 7.25 -4.92 10.84
C SER A 138 8.22 -3.83 10.45
N SER A 139 7.92 -3.13 9.35
CA SER A 139 8.71 -2.00 8.90
C SER A 139 8.69 -0.85 9.89
N GLN A 140 9.86 -0.27 10.12
CA GLN A 140 10.04 0.97 10.88
C GLN A 140 9.74 2.19 9.97
N PRO A 141 9.41 3.37 10.54
CA PRO A 141 9.10 4.58 9.78
C PRO A 141 10.32 5.13 9.03
#